data_AF-A0A2D1IQT3-F1
#
_entry.id   AF-A0A2D1IQT3-F1
#
_cell.length_a   1.000
_cell.length_b   1.000
_cell.length_c   1.000
_cell.angle_alpha   90.00
_cell.angle_beta   90.00
_cell.angle_gamma   90.00
#
_symmetry.space_group_name_H-M   'P 1'
#
loop_
_entity.id
_entity.type
_entity.pdbx_description
1 polymer ?
#
loop_
_entity_poly.entity_id
_entity_poly.type
_entity_poly.pdbx_seq_one_letter_code
_entity_poly.pdbx_strand_id
1 'polypeptide(L)'
;MATLFALLFLIASIGTIVFLIKPSLTQFKSKPALSRGKILLYGLALNFVFLALVGVFAPEVDNTDSQAAAPAAQNAAQPEVAEKEVQPVKVEANLGMTPEQFRQKFNAQLKALDIETIRPVAEFDIKEGSVRDTFQIMFTQYVGLTGTVNKDGSLRELIFTVGGTEESEKAMMDLLIMSGITAQVISPGTEAGNELVKLITAALKNIGKEENSHKKVIGDVEYYALANEITGLWVGVSPVGE
;
A
#
# COMPACT_ATOMS: atom_id res chain seq x y z
N MET A 1 -15.84 -10.18 -24.86
CA MET A 1 -16.29 -11.33 -24.03
C MET A 1 -15.74 -11.26 -22.61
N ALA A 2 -14.45 -10.97 -22.37
CA ALA A 2 -13.91 -10.76 -21.01
C ALA A 2 -14.69 -9.73 -20.15
N THR A 3 -15.11 -8.61 -20.74
CA THR A 3 -15.89 -7.58 -20.03
C THR A 3 -17.22 -8.10 -19.48
N LEU A 4 -17.90 -8.99 -20.23
CA LEU A 4 -19.12 -9.65 -19.76
C LEU A 4 -18.84 -10.59 -18.59
N PHE A 5 -17.76 -11.37 -18.65
CA PHE A 5 -17.38 -12.28 -17.56
C PHE A 5 -16.91 -11.54 -16.31
N ALA A 6 -16.23 -10.39 -16.46
CA ALA A 6 -15.86 -9.52 -15.37
C ALA A 6 -17.10 -8.92 -14.67
N LEU A 7 -18.11 -8.53 -15.45
CA LEU A 7 -19.39 -8.05 -14.90
C LEU A 7 -20.14 -9.18 -14.17
N LEU A 8 -20.17 -10.40 -14.73
CA LEU A 8 -20.78 -11.56 -14.08
C LEU A 8 -20.05 -11.96 -12.79
N PHE A 9 -18.71 -11.85 -12.76
CA PHE A 9 -17.91 -12.04 -11.55
C PHE A 9 -18.31 -11.05 -10.45
N LEU A 10 -18.45 -9.77 -10.77
CA LEU A 10 -18.87 -8.76 -9.78
C LEU A 10 -20.29 -9.03 -9.26
N ILE A 11 -21.23 -9.36 -10.14
CA ILE A 11 -22.61 -9.69 -9.74
C ILE A 11 -22.63 -10.94 -8.84
N ALA A 12 -21.85 -11.97 -9.19
CA ALA A 12 -21.76 -13.19 -8.38
C ALA A 12 -21.10 -12.96 -7.02
N SER A 13 -20.08 -12.11 -6.95
CA SER A 13 -19.42 -11.68 -5.71
C SER A 13 -20.40 -10.96 -4.78
N ILE A 14 -21.12 -9.96 -5.30
CA ILE A 14 -22.12 -9.20 -4.53
C ILE A 14 -23.25 -10.12 -4.08
N GLY A 15 -23.76 -10.98 -4.97
CA GLY A 15 -24.81 -11.96 -4.65
C GLY A 15 -24.39 -12.92 -3.54
N THR A 16 -23.14 -13.37 -3.53
CA THR A 16 -22.60 -14.24 -2.47
C THR A 16 -22.61 -13.55 -1.11
N ILE A 17 -22.19 -12.27 -1.05
CA ILE A 17 -22.21 -11.49 0.19
C ILE A 17 -23.65 -11.29 0.69
N VAL A 18 -24.58 -10.93 -0.21
CA VAL A 18 -26.01 -10.75 0.13
C VAL A 18 -26.61 -12.04 0.69
N PHE A 19 -26.32 -13.19 0.07
CA PHE A 19 -26.81 -14.49 0.55
C PHE A 19 -26.12 -14.96 1.83
N LEU A 20 -24.89 -14.55 2.12
CA LEU A 20 -24.24 -14.83 3.42
C LEU A 20 -24.89 -14.05 4.57
N ILE A 21 -25.24 -12.78 4.33
CA ILE A 21 -25.94 -11.93 5.30
C ILE A 21 -27.36 -12.47 5.53
N LYS A 22 -28.08 -12.77 4.45
CA LYS A 22 -29.47 -13.25 4.51
C LYS A 22 -29.65 -14.58 3.75
N PRO A 23 -29.28 -15.72 4.38
CA PRO A 23 -29.32 -17.03 3.73
C PRO A 23 -30.73 -17.48 3.35
N SER A 24 -31.78 -16.93 3.98
CA SER A 24 -33.18 -17.21 3.63
C SER A 24 -33.53 -16.87 2.19
N LEU A 25 -32.78 -15.98 1.52
CA LEU A 25 -32.97 -15.65 0.10
C LEU A 25 -32.58 -16.79 -0.84
N THR A 26 -31.84 -17.78 -0.34
CA THR A 26 -31.49 -19.00 -1.11
C THR A 26 -32.56 -20.09 -1.01
N GLN A 27 -33.62 -19.86 -0.23
CA GLN A 27 -34.75 -20.77 -0.14
C GLN A 27 -35.53 -20.76 -1.45
N PHE A 28 -35.55 -21.90 -2.14
CA PHE A 28 -36.25 -22.03 -3.41
C PHE A 28 -37.34 -23.09 -3.34
N LYS A 29 -38.60 -22.67 -3.48
CA LYS A 29 -39.79 -23.51 -3.31
C LYS A 29 -39.76 -24.24 -1.95
N SER A 30 -39.98 -25.55 -1.95
CA SER A 30 -40.03 -26.38 -0.75
C SER A 30 -38.64 -26.83 -0.25
N LYS A 31 -37.54 -26.34 -0.82
CA LYS A 31 -36.18 -26.68 -0.36
C LYS A 31 -35.74 -25.68 0.72
N PRO A 32 -35.16 -26.16 1.85
CA PRO A 32 -34.66 -25.28 2.89
C PRO A 32 -33.52 -24.40 2.36
N ALA A 33 -33.36 -23.22 2.97
CA ALA A 33 -32.25 -22.32 2.70
C ALA A 33 -30.89 -23.03 2.84
N LEU A 34 -29.93 -22.66 1.98
CA LEU A 34 -28.57 -23.17 2.07
C LEU A 34 -27.90 -22.66 3.35
N SER A 35 -27.04 -23.48 3.95
CA SER A 35 -26.21 -23.05 5.08
C SER A 35 -25.15 -22.06 4.62
N ARG A 36 -24.76 -21.13 5.48
CA ARG A 36 -23.74 -20.09 5.17
C ARG A 36 -22.45 -20.68 4.61
N GLY A 37 -21.98 -21.81 5.15
CA GLY A 37 -20.79 -22.49 4.64
C GLY A 37 -20.96 -23.03 3.20
N LYS A 38 -22.15 -23.54 2.84
CA LYS A 38 -22.45 -23.98 1.47
C LYS A 38 -22.56 -22.80 0.52
N ILE A 39 -23.15 -21.68 0.97
CA ILE A 39 -23.23 -20.44 0.20
C ILE A 39 -21.83 -19.90 -0.10
N LEU A 40 -20.95 -19.86 0.91
CA LEU A 40 -19.57 -19.43 0.73
C LEU A 40 -18.83 -20.34 -0.26
N LEU A 41 -18.95 -21.66 -0.10
CA LEU A 41 -18.26 -22.63 -0.96
C LEU A 41 -18.73 -22.54 -2.42
N TYR A 42 -20.04 -22.51 -2.67
CA TYR A 42 -20.58 -22.40 -4.03
C TYR A 42 -20.32 -21.02 -4.65
N GLY A 43 -20.45 -19.95 -3.87
CA GLY A 43 -20.16 -18.60 -4.34
C GLY A 43 -18.69 -18.43 -4.72
N LEU A 44 -17.77 -18.96 -3.90
CA LEU A 44 -16.34 -18.92 -4.17
C LEU A 44 -15.98 -19.76 -5.41
N ALA A 45 -16.50 -20.99 -5.51
CA ALA A 45 -16.30 -21.83 -6.70
C ALA A 45 -16.78 -21.14 -7.99
N LEU A 46 -17.96 -20.52 -7.95
CA LEU A 46 -18.51 -19.78 -9.10
C LEU A 46 -17.65 -18.57 -9.49
N ASN A 47 -17.12 -17.84 -8.51
CA ASN A 47 -16.24 -16.70 -8.75
C ASN A 47 -14.91 -17.12 -9.39
N PHE A 48 -14.33 -18.25 -8.97
CA PHE A 48 -13.12 -18.80 -9.61
C PHE A 48 -13.36 -19.18 -11.08
N VAL A 49 -14.53 -19.72 -11.41
CA VAL A 49 -14.89 -20.03 -12.80
C VAL A 49 -14.96 -18.75 -13.64
N PHE A 50 -15.61 -17.68 -13.15
CA PHE A 50 -15.65 -16.42 -13.90
C PHE A 50 -14.29 -15.76 -14.03
N LEU A 51 -13.45 -15.81 -12.99
CA LEU A 51 -12.09 -15.27 -13.05
C LEU A 51 -11.23 -15.99 -14.10
N ALA A 52 -11.33 -17.33 -14.18
CA ALA A 52 -10.66 -18.10 -15.21
C ALA A 52 -11.15 -17.73 -16.62
N LEU A 53 -12.47 -17.54 -16.80
CA LEU A 53 -13.05 -17.12 -18.08
C LEU A 53 -12.63 -15.69 -18.47
N VAL A 54 -12.44 -14.77 -17.52
CA VAL A 54 -11.88 -13.45 -17.81
C VAL A 54 -10.46 -13.61 -18.37
N GLY A 55 -9.62 -14.47 -17.79
CA GLY A 55 -8.27 -14.74 -18.29
C GLY A 55 -8.23 -15.35 -19.69
N VAL A 56 -9.12 -16.32 -19.99
CA VAL A 56 -9.19 -16.96 -21.32
C VAL A 56 -9.69 -16.02 -22.41
N PHE A 57 -10.59 -15.10 -22.08
CA PHE A 57 -11.21 -14.20 -23.05
C PHE A 57 -10.71 -12.75 -22.95
N ALA A 58 -9.67 -12.51 -22.14
CA ALA A 58 -9.01 -11.23 -22.07
C ALA A 58 -8.39 -10.94 -23.44
N PRO A 59 -8.59 -9.74 -23.99
CA PRO A 59 -7.86 -9.36 -25.20
C PRO A 59 -6.37 -9.45 -24.89
N GLU A 60 -5.61 -10.13 -25.74
CA GLU A 60 -4.17 -9.96 -25.77
C GLU A 60 -3.91 -8.47 -25.99
N VAL A 61 -3.24 -7.85 -25.04
CA VAL A 61 -2.84 -6.45 -25.17
C VAL A 61 -1.77 -6.44 -26.24
N ASP A 62 -2.07 -5.85 -27.41
CA ASP A 62 -1.11 -5.61 -28.46
C ASP A 62 0.03 -4.77 -27.88
N ASN A 63 1.17 -5.42 -27.64
CA ASN A 63 2.42 -4.75 -27.28
C ASN A 63 3.02 -4.13 -28.55
N THR A 64 2.51 -2.97 -28.94
CA THR A 64 3.24 -1.99 -29.75
C THR A 64 3.71 -0.94 -28.73
N ASP A 65 4.92 -0.95 -28.17
CA ASP A 65 6.24 -1.00 -28.80
C ASP A 65 7.26 -1.84 -28.02
N SER A 66 7.81 -2.87 -28.67
CA SER A 66 9.25 -3.21 -28.70
C SER A 66 9.43 -4.58 -29.36
N GLN A 67 9.49 -4.59 -30.68
CA GLN A 67 10.11 -5.69 -31.42
C GLN A 67 11.64 -5.52 -31.34
N ALA A 68 12.28 -6.37 -30.55
CA ALA A 68 13.48 -7.04 -31.03
C ALA A 68 13.14 -8.53 -31.07
N ALA A 69 13.07 -9.03 -32.31
CA ALA A 69 12.57 -10.36 -32.65
C ALA A 69 13.37 -11.49 -31.99
N ALA A 70 12.66 -12.47 -31.44
CA ALA A 70 13.16 -13.83 -31.28
C ALA A 70 12.45 -14.73 -32.31
N PRO A 71 13.18 -15.48 -33.15
CA PRO A 71 12.60 -16.58 -33.90
C PRO A 71 12.37 -17.80 -32.99
N ALA A 72 11.34 -18.56 -33.34
CA ALA A 72 10.83 -19.72 -32.62
C ALA A 72 11.81 -20.91 -32.50
N ALA A 73 11.73 -21.53 -31.32
CA ALA A 73 11.68 -22.96 -31.00
C ALA A 73 12.56 -23.97 -31.79
N GLN A 74 13.52 -24.59 -31.09
CA GLN A 74 13.57 -26.03 -30.73
C GLN A 74 15.02 -26.51 -30.56
N ASN A 75 15.43 -26.83 -29.34
CA ASN A 75 15.83 -28.20 -28.96
C ASN A 75 16.24 -28.29 -27.49
N ALA A 76 15.96 -29.46 -26.92
CA ALA A 76 16.08 -29.81 -25.52
C ALA A 76 17.54 -29.89 -25.03
N ALA A 77 17.81 -29.29 -23.87
CA ALA A 77 18.71 -29.80 -22.83
C ALA A 77 18.46 -29.03 -21.52
N GLN A 78 18.30 -29.76 -20.42
CA GLN A 78 18.20 -29.28 -19.03
C GLN A 78 19.49 -29.69 -18.32
N PRO A 79 19.93 -29.07 -17.21
CA PRO A 79 19.97 -27.66 -16.83
C PRO A 79 21.43 -27.21 -16.57
N GLU A 80 21.82 -26.01 -16.99
CA GLU A 80 22.99 -25.35 -16.41
C GLU A 80 22.48 -24.26 -15.48
N VAL A 81 22.86 -24.38 -14.20
CA VAL A 81 22.55 -23.43 -13.14
C VAL A 81 23.26 -22.13 -13.52
N ALA A 82 22.55 -21.27 -14.25
CA ALA A 82 22.96 -19.89 -14.44
C ALA A 82 22.83 -19.22 -13.07
N GLU A 83 23.95 -19.21 -12.36
CA GLU A 83 24.24 -18.29 -11.28
C GLU A 83 23.76 -16.91 -11.75
N LYS A 84 22.68 -16.41 -11.13
CA LYS A 84 22.24 -15.03 -11.29
C LYS A 84 23.48 -14.21 -10.96
N GLU A 85 24.09 -13.60 -11.97
CA GLU A 85 25.01 -12.50 -11.76
C GLU A 85 24.25 -11.49 -10.91
N VAL A 86 24.61 -11.45 -9.62
CA VAL A 86 24.20 -10.40 -8.71
C VAL A 86 24.91 -9.17 -9.23
N GLN A 87 24.23 -8.46 -10.14
CA GLN A 87 24.62 -7.09 -10.45
C GLN A 87 24.79 -6.38 -9.11
N PRO A 88 25.92 -5.70 -8.87
CA PRO A 88 26.13 -4.99 -7.62
C PRO A 88 24.96 -4.01 -7.49
N VAL A 89 24.12 -4.23 -6.47
CA VAL A 89 23.03 -3.32 -6.15
C VAL A 89 23.70 -1.97 -5.93
N LYS A 90 23.50 -1.03 -6.86
CA LYS A 90 23.92 0.37 -6.68
C LYS A 90 23.30 0.76 -5.34
N VAL A 91 24.12 1.20 -4.38
CA VAL A 91 23.64 1.62 -3.06
C VAL A 91 22.67 2.78 -3.30
N GLU A 92 21.39 2.49 -3.29
CA GLU A 92 20.34 3.49 -3.48
C GLU A 92 20.22 4.29 -2.18
N ALA A 93 20.05 5.61 -2.29
CA ALA A 93 19.84 6.42 -1.10
C ALA A 93 18.66 5.87 -0.27
N ASN A 94 18.72 6.00 1.05
CA ASN A 94 17.77 5.37 1.97
C ASN A 94 17.74 6.13 3.29
N LEU A 95 16.82 5.77 4.17
CA LEU A 95 16.62 6.38 5.48
C LEU A 95 17.56 5.81 6.57
N GLY A 96 18.63 5.12 6.17
CA GLY A 96 19.66 4.59 7.08
C GLY A 96 19.20 3.40 7.94
N MET A 97 18.10 2.74 7.59
CA MET A 97 17.56 1.60 8.34
C MET A 97 16.72 0.67 7.47
N THR A 98 16.43 -0.53 7.96
CA THR A 98 15.45 -1.45 7.35
C THR A 98 14.03 -1.18 7.85
N PRO A 99 12.98 -1.69 7.17
CA PRO A 99 11.61 -1.60 7.67
C PRO A 99 11.45 -2.18 9.09
N GLU A 100 12.09 -3.31 9.38
CA GLU A 100 12.02 -3.94 10.70
C GLU A 100 12.69 -3.09 11.79
N GLN A 101 13.84 -2.46 11.49
CA GLN A 101 14.49 -1.53 12.40
C GLN A 101 13.62 -0.30 12.68
N PHE A 102 12.97 0.24 11.65
CA PHE A 102 11.99 1.32 11.80
C PHE A 102 10.85 0.89 12.73
N ARG A 103 10.23 -0.26 12.46
CA ARG A 103 9.13 -0.82 13.27
C ARG A 103 9.48 -0.93 14.74
N GLN A 104 10.63 -1.51 15.05
CA GLN A 104 11.11 -1.70 16.41
C GLN A 104 11.33 -0.37 17.13
N LYS A 105 12.02 0.58 16.48
CA LYS A 105 12.26 1.92 17.04
C LYS A 105 10.96 2.70 17.23
N PHE A 106 10.04 2.64 16.27
CA PHE A 106 8.73 3.28 16.35
C PHE A 106 7.90 2.75 17.52
N ASN A 107 7.80 1.43 17.65
CA ASN A 107 7.08 0.79 18.76
C ASN A 107 7.72 1.08 20.12
N ALA A 108 9.06 1.16 20.17
CA ALA A 108 9.76 1.55 21.38
C ALA A 108 9.43 2.99 21.80
N GLN A 109 9.32 3.93 20.84
CA GLN A 109 8.91 5.31 21.13
C GLN A 109 7.45 5.41 21.59
N LEU A 110 6.52 4.68 20.94
CA LEU A 110 5.13 4.61 21.40
C LEU A 110 5.05 4.19 22.87
N LYS A 111 5.79 3.14 23.25
CA LYS A 111 5.84 2.63 24.62
C LYS A 111 6.52 3.62 25.57
N ALA A 112 7.62 4.26 25.15
CA ALA A 112 8.36 5.20 25.99
C ALA A 112 7.54 6.46 26.30
N LEU A 113 6.66 6.88 25.39
CA LEU A 113 5.80 8.04 25.52
C LEU A 113 4.41 7.72 26.08
N ASP A 114 4.15 6.46 26.46
CA ASP A 114 2.86 5.97 26.97
C ASP A 114 1.67 6.28 26.04
N ILE A 115 1.89 6.14 24.73
CA ILE A 115 0.88 6.44 23.71
C ILE A 115 0.06 5.18 23.44
N GLU A 116 -1.12 5.12 24.04
CA GLU A 116 -2.07 4.01 23.88
C GLU A 116 -3.05 4.21 22.70
N THR A 117 -3.19 5.43 22.19
CA THR A 117 -4.14 5.77 21.12
C THR A 117 -3.71 5.24 19.75
N ILE A 118 -2.40 5.00 19.57
CA ILE A 118 -1.82 4.41 18.37
C ILE A 118 -1.37 2.99 18.70
N ARG A 119 -1.94 2.00 18.00
CA ARG A 119 -1.55 0.61 18.18
C ARG A 119 -0.08 0.39 17.74
N PRO A 120 0.66 -0.50 18.42
CA PRO A 120 1.96 -0.93 17.95
C PRO A 120 1.89 -1.54 16.55
N VAL A 121 2.94 -1.31 15.77
CA VAL A 121 3.07 -1.78 14.39
C VAL A 121 3.45 -3.26 14.36
N ALA A 122 2.61 -4.06 13.71
CA ALA A 122 2.89 -5.46 13.38
C ALA A 122 3.96 -5.56 12.28
N GLU A 123 4.46 -6.76 12.04
CA GLU A 123 5.40 -7.00 10.93
C GLU A 123 4.81 -6.53 9.60
N PHE A 124 5.67 -5.94 8.76
CA PHE A 124 5.27 -5.43 7.47
C PHE A 124 5.16 -6.58 6.46
N ASP A 125 4.00 -6.68 5.80
CA ASP A 125 3.82 -7.51 4.61
C ASP A 125 4.45 -6.78 3.40
N ILE A 126 5.71 -7.11 3.11
CA ILE A 126 6.47 -6.49 2.01
C ILE A 126 6.10 -7.19 0.70
N LYS A 127 5.56 -6.42 -0.24
CA LYS A 127 5.21 -6.86 -1.59
C LYS A 127 6.34 -6.54 -2.54
N GLU A 128 6.82 -7.57 -3.24
CA GLU A 128 7.85 -7.42 -4.26
C GLU A 128 7.34 -6.61 -5.46
N GLY A 129 8.13 -5.62 -5.88
CA GLY A 129 7.89 -4.85 -7.10
C GLY A 129 9.05 -4.97 -8.09
N SER A 130 8.88 -4.51 -9.34
CA SER A 130 9.95 -4.58 -10.34
C SER A 130 11.12 -3.63 -10.04
N VAL A 131 10.81 -2.44 -9.53
CA VAL A 131 11.81 -1.39 -9.20
C VAL A 131 12.06 -1.34 -7.69
N ARG A 132 11.00 -1.23 -6.90
CA ARG A 132 11.05 -1.16 -5.44
C ARG A 132 10.00 -2.06 -4.84
N ASP A 133 10.29 -2.55 -3.65
CA ASP A 133 9.31 -3.28 -2.86
C ASP A 133 8.50 -2.28 -2.03
N THR A 134 7.30 -2.68 -1.61
CA THR A 134 6.40 -1.78 -0.88
C THR A 134 5.69 -2.49 0.24
N PHE A 135 5.34 -1.77 1.28
CA PHE A 135 4.39 -2.22 2.28
C PHE A 135 3.35 -1.14 2.52
N GLN A 136 2.15 -1.57 2.91
CA GLN A 136 1.06 -0.67 3.24
C GLN A 136 0.37 -1.16 4.50
N ILE A 137 0.18 -0.26 5.46
CA ILE A 137 -0.59 -0.54 6.66
C ILE A 137 -1.57 0.58 6.94
N MET A 138 -2.75 0.23 7.44
CA MET A 138 -3.63 1.19 8.08
C MET A 138 -3.22 1.27 9.55
N PHE A 139 -2.81 2.43 10.04
CA PHE A 139 -2.55 2.61 11.47
C PHE A 139 -3.86 2.75 12.23
N THR A 140 -4.74 3.58 11.67
CA THR A 140 -6.10 3.80 12.14
C THR A 140 -7.05 3.61 10.97
N GLN A 141 -8.35 3.78 11.18
CA GLN A 141 -9.32 3.76 10.08
C GLN A 141 -9.19 4.96 9.11
N TYR A 142 -8.38 5.97 9.46
CA TYR A 142 -8.24 7.21 8.68
C TYR A 142 -6.83 7.48 8.17
N VAL A 143 -5.83 6.92 8.84
CA VAL A 143 -4.42 7.17 8.52
C VAL A 143 -3.76 5.88 8.03
N GLY A 144 -3.37 5.90 6.76
CA GLY A 144 -2.54 4.88 6.14
C GLY A 144 -1.07 5.27 6.19
N LEU A 145 -0.18 4.27 6.17
CA LEU A 145 1.24 4.41 5.89
C LEU A 145 1.58 3.53 4.70
N THR A 146 2.19 4.13 3.69
CA THR A 146 2.87 3.43 2.60
C THR A 146 4.36 3.58 2.79
N GLY A 147 5.10 2.48 2.77
CA GLY A 147 6.55 2.50 2.75
C GLY A 147 7.11 1.89 1.46
N THR A 148 8.22 2.43 0.98
CA THR A 148 8.99 1.85 -0.13
C THR A 148 10.33 1.33 0.36
N VAL A 149 10.79 0.24 -0.23
CA VAL A 149 11.98 -0.50 0.17
C VAL A 149 12.83 -0.74 -1.07
N ASN A 150 14.13 -0.42 -0.96
CA ASN A 150 15.10 -0.71 -2.01
C ASN A 150 15.34 -2.22 -2.12
N LYS A 151 15.93 -2.66 -3.24
CA LYS A 151 16.22 -4.08 -3.47
C LYS A 151 17.28 -4.68 -2.55
N ASP A 152 18.05 -3.85 -1.86
CA ASP A 152 18.95 -4.27 -0.78
C ASP A 152 18.26 -4.43 0.58
N GLY A 153 16.95 -4.20 0.67
CA GLY A 153 16.16 -4.29 1.90
C GLY A 153 16.19 -3.01 2.75
N SER A 154 16.85 -1.94 2.30
CA SER A 154 16.86 -0.65 3.01
C SER A 154 15.54 0.11 2.80
N LEU A 155 15.07 0.76 3.87
CA LEU A 155 13.87 1.58 3.85
C LEU A 155 14.15 2.88 3.11
N ARG A 156 13.37 3.14 2.05
CA ARG A 156 13.55 4.30 1.18
C ARG A 156 12.63 5.46 1.52
N GLU A 157 11.36 5.19 1.75
CA GLU A 157 10.37 6.27 1.93
C GLU A 157 9.25 5.80 2.85
N LEU A 158 8.67 6.75 3.58
CA LEU A 158 7.45 6.56 4.35
C LEU A 158 6.49 7.69 4.03
N ILE A 159 5.25 7.37 3.69
CA ILE A 159 4.19 8.32 3.35
C ILE A 159 2.96 8.01 4.19
N PHE A 160 2.62 8.90 5.10
CA PHE A 160 1.34 8.91 5.78
C PHE A 160 0.28 9.57 4.90
N THR A 161 -0.88 8.95 4.77
CA THR A 161 -2.00 9.47 3.99
C THR A 161 -3.24 9.55 4.87
N VAL A 162 -3.88 10.72 4.89
CA VAL A 162 -5.17 10.93 5.56
C VAL A 162 -6.24 11.12 4.51
N GLY A 163 -7.18 10.18 4.46
CA GLY A 163 -8.36 10.26 3.60
C GLY A 163 -9.43 11.20 4.18
N GLY A 164 -10.42 11.58 3.36
CA GLY A 164 -11.56 12.36 3.82
C GLY A 164 -12.33 11.64 4.93
N THR A 165 -12.55 12.32 6.07
CA THR A 165 -13.26 11.78 7.23
C THR A 165 -14.02 12.86 7.97
N GLU A 166 -15.17 12.49 8.56
CA GLU A 166 -15.91 13.35 9.49
C GLU A 166 -15.15 13.52 10.82
N GLU A 167 -14.29 12.57 11.20
CA GLU A 167 -13.43 12.62 12.40
C GLU A 167 -12.06 13.28 12.10
N SER A 168 -12.08 14.42 11.42
CA SER A 168 -10.88 15.11 10.93
C SER A 168 -9.89 15.49 12.04
N GLU A 169 -10.38 15.91 13.21
CA GLU A 169 -9.54 16.26 14.37
C GLU A 169 -8.75 15.06 14.89
N LYS A 170 -9.43 13.92 15.05
CA LYS A 170 -8.80 12.68 15.53
C LYS A 170 -7.77 12.17 14.53
N ALA A 171 -8.12 12.15 13.24
CA ALA A 171 -7.20 11.73 12.19
C ALA A 171 -5.95 12.63 12.13
N MET A 172 -6.12 13.94 12.35
CA MET A 172 -5.01 14.88 12.41
C MET A 172 -4.12 14.66 13.64
N MET A 173 -4.71 14.45 14.82
CA MET A 173 -3.95 14.13 16.03
C MET A 173 -3.14 12.84 15.85
N ASP A 174 -3.78 11.78 15.33
CA ASP A 174 -3.12 10.50 15.07
C ASP A 174 -1.95 10.70 14.08
N LEU A 175 -2.16 11.46 13.00
CA LEU A 175 -1.12 11.81 12.04
C LEU A 175 0.05 12.56 12.68
N LEU A 176 -0.22 13.58 13.50
CA LEU A 176 0.83 14.39 14.14
C LEU A 176 1.68 13.54 15.11
N ILE A 177 1.04 12.66 15.88
CA ILE A 177 1.74 11.73 16.76
C ILE A 177 2.65 10.80 15.94
N MET A 178 2.11 10.15 14.91
CA MET A 178 2.86 9.16 14.13
C MET A 178 3.98 9.79 13.31
N SER A 179 3.73 10.94 12.70
CA SER A 179 4.74 11.66 11.93
C SER A 179 5.81 12.28 12.84
N GLY A 180 5.43 12.73 14.05
CA GLY A 180 6.37 13.18 15.08
C GLY A 180 7.31 12.07 15.56
N ILE A 181 6.77 10.89 15.88
CA ILE A 181 7.60 9.72 16.25
C ILE A 181 8.50 9.31 15.08
N THR A 182 7.96 9.28 13.86
CA THR A 182 8.73 8.94 12.66
C THR A 182 9.89 9.91 12.46
N ALA A 183 9.65 11.21 12.64
CA ALA A 183 10.69 12.23 12.60
C ALA A 183 11.77 11.98 13.67
N GLN A 184 11.38 11.64 14.90
CA GLN A 184 12.33 11.33 15.98
C GLN A 184 13.14 10.05 15.74
N VAL A 185 12.55 9.03 15.09
CA VAL A 185 13.23 7.77 14.73
C VAL A 185 14.27 7.99 13.64
N ILE A 186 13.96 8.83 12.65
CA ILE A 186 14.80 9.06 11.46
C ILE A 186 15.84 10.17 11.69
N SER A 187 15.41 11.31 12.25
CA SER A 187 16.25 12.47 12.54
C SER A 187 16.11 12.85 14.01
N PRO A 188 16.88 12.20 14.92
CA PRO A 188 16.78 12.44 16.36
C PRO A 188 16.94 13.91 16.72
N GLY A 189 16.05 14.41 17.58
CA GLY A 189 15.98 15.82 17.97
C GLY A 189 14.56 16.39 17.79
N THR A 190 14.41 17.69 18.01
CA THR A 190 13.09 18.36 17.92
C THR A 190 12.89 19.10 16.59
N GLU A 191 13.96 19.37 15.84
CA GLU A 191 13.90 20.15 14.59
C GLU A 191 12.96 19.52 13.56
N ALA A 192 13.13 18.23 13.28
CA ALA A 192 12.34 17.53 12.27
C ALA A 192 10.85 17.48 12.61
N GLY A 193 10.50 17.20 13.86
CA GLY A 193 9.10 17.26 14.32
C GLY A 193 8.49 18.66 14.17
N ASN A 194 9.23 19.70 14.57
CA ASN A 194 8.77 21.09 14.49
C ASN A 194 8.57 21.55 13.03
N GLU A 195 9.51 21.22 12.14
CA GLU A 195 9.40 21.55 10.72
C GLU A 195 8.24 20.79 10.07
N LEU A 196 8.05 19.51 10.40
CA LEU A 196 6.96 18.72 9.85
C LEU A 196 5.57 19.28 10.22
N VAL A 197 5.39 19.78 11.45
CA VAL A 197 4.16 20.51 11.85
C VAL A 197 3.94 21.76 10.99
N LYS A 198 5.00 22.51 10.69
CA LYS A 198 4.90 23.71 9.82
C LYS A 198 4.51 23.31 8.39
N LEU A 199 5.12 22.26 7.85
CA LEU A 199 4.83 21.75 6.50
C LEU A 199 3.36 21.30 6.40
N ILE A 200 2.88 20.51 7.36
CA ILE A 200 1.47 20.08 7.43
C ILE A 200 0.54 21.31 7.47
N THR A 201 0.84 22.27 8.34
CA THR A 201 0.03 23.49 8.49
C THR A 201 0.00 24.30 7.18
N ALA A 202 1.14 24.42 6.50
CA ALA A 202 1.26 25.13 5.24
C ALA A 202 0.48 24.43 4.11
N ALA A 203 0.52 23.10 4.07
CA ALA A 203 -0.26 22.29 3.15
C ALA A 203 -1.77 22.48 3.39
N LEU A 204 -2.24 22.31 4.62
CA LEU A 204 -3.67 22.44 4.92
C LEU A 204 -4.24 23.85 4.65
N LYS A 205 -3.46 24.91 4.90
CA LYS A 205 -3.87 26.29 4.60
C LYS A 205 -4.11 26.57 3.12
N ASN A 206 -3.55 25.76 2.23
CA ASN A 206 -3.55 25.97 0.78
C ASN A 206 -4.20 24.80 0.01
N ILE A 207 -5.04 23.99 0.67
CA ILE A 207 -5.61 22.76 0.10
C ILE A 207 -6.34 22.94 -1.25
N GLY A 208 -6.88 24.13 -1.53
CA GLY A 208 -7.55 24.45 -2.80
C GLY A 208 -6.62 24.95 -3.93
N LYS A 209 -5.29 24.91 -3.76
CA LYS A 209 -4.32 25.34 -4.79
C LYS A 209 -3.77 24.15 -5.57
N GLU A 210 -3.60 24.31 -6.89
CA GLU A 210 -3.09 23.25 -7.79
C GLU A 210 -1.69 22.75 -7.40
N GLU A 211 -0.81 23.65 -6.98
CA GLU A 211 0.54 23.31 -6.50
C GLU A 211 0.65 23.57 -5.00
N ASN A 212 0.40 22.53 -4.21
CA ASN A 212 0.42 22.62 -2.75
C ASN A 212 1.28 21.54 -2.10
N SER A 213 2.57 21.58 -2.42
CA SER A 213 3.61 20.76 -1.81
C SER A 213 4.59 21.65 -1.06
N HIS A 214 4.90 21.28 0.17
CA HIS A 214 5.86 21.96 1.04
C HIS A 214 6.91 20.96 1.47
N LYS A 215 8.18 21.34 1.39
CA LYS A 215 9.28 20.45 1.74
C LYS A 215 10.40 21.15 2.51
N LYS A 216 11.10 20.38 3.34
CA LYS A 216 12.25 20.83 4.11
C LYS A 216 13.27 19.70 4.19
N VAL A 217 14.52 20.03 3.91
CA VAL A 217 15.66 19.12 4.08
C VAL A 217 16.28 19.34 5.45
N ILE A 218 16.55 18.24 6.17
CA ILE A 218 17.25 18.20 7.46
C ILE A 218 18.27 17.07 7.38
N GLY A 219 19.55 17.42 7.34
CA GLY A 219 20.61 16.46 7.00
C GLY A 219 20.40 15.87 5.60
N ASP A 220 20.44 14.53 5.51
CA ASP A 220 20.25 13.79 4.24
C ASP A 220 18.79 13.36 4.02
N VAL A 221 17.85 13.94 4.77
CA VAL A 221 16.43 13.56 4.75
C VAL A 221 15.56 14.74 4.30
N GLU A 222 14.70 14.51 3.32
CA GLU A 222 13.63 15.42 2.90
C GLU A 222 12.32 15.04 3.61
N TYR A 223 11.77 16.00 4.34
CA TYR A 223 10.42 15.95 4.90
C TYR A 223 9.50 16.77 4.01
N TYR A 224 8.31 16.26 3.73
CA TYR A 224 7.34 16.98 2.90
C TYR A 224 5.90 16.76 3.36
N ALA A 225 5.05 17.72 3.02
CA ALA A 225 3.61 17.61 3.17
C ALA A 225 2.94 18.20 1.93
N LEU A 226 1.93 17.51 1.42
CA LEU A 226 1.10 17.97 0.32
C LEU A 226 -0.37 17.75 0.66
N ALA A 227 -1.23 18.69 0.28
CA ALA A 227 -2.66 18.56 0.51
C ALA A 227 -3.43 19.04 -0.70
N ASN A 228 -4.44 18.29 -1.13
CA ASN A 228 -5.43 18.79 -2.06
C ASN A 228 -6.81 18.18 -1.77
N GLU A 229 -7.85 18.75 -2.37
CA GLU A 229 -9.24 18.34 -2.15
C GLU A 229 -9.54 16.91 -2.64
N ILE A 230 -8.73 16.36 -3.55
CA ILE A 230 -8.95 15.06 -4.20
C ILE A 230 -8.26 13.92 -3.43
N THR A 231 -6.98 14.08 -3.11
CA THR A 231 -6.12 13.03 -2.53
C THR A 231 -5.95 13.18 -1.02
N GLY A 232 -6.50 14.23 -0.41
CA GLY A 232 -6.35 14.52 1.01
C GLY A 232 -4.97 15.05 1.37
N LEU A 233 -4.55 14.81 2.61
CA LEU A 233 -3.24 15.22 3.14
C LEU A 233 -2.27 14.04 3.09
N TRP A 234 -1.11 14.22 2.45
CA TRP A 234 0.01 13.29 2.54
C TRP A 234 1.18 13.96 3.25
N VAL A 235 1.84 13.19 4.10
CA VAL A 235 3.03 13.61 4.85
C VAL A 235 4.07 12.54 4.64
N GLY A 236 5.22 12.91 4.10
CA GLY A 236 6.25 11.93 3.78
C GLY A 236 7.64 12.32 4.22
N VAL A 237 8.48 11.30 4.25
CA VAL A 237 9.89 11.37 4.58
C VAL A 237 10.65 10.43 3.65
N SER A 238 11.66 10.99 2.98
CA SER A 238 12.50 10.31 1.99
C SER A 238 13.93 10.80 2.11
N PRO A 239 14.95 10.06 1.65
CA PRO A 239 16.28 10.60 1.51
C PRO A 239 16.27 11.68 0.42
N VAL A 240 17.13 12.69 0.57
CA VAL A 240 17.36 13.67 -0.50
C VAL A 240 17.74 12.91 -1.79
N GLY A 241 17.04 13.20 -2.88
CA GLY A 241 17.29 12.55 -4.17
C GLY A 241 18.68 12.88 -4.72
N GLU A 242 19.29 11.90 -5.40
CA GLU A 242 20.28 12.18 -6.47
C GLU A 242 19.55 12.72 -7.70
#